data_AF-A0A1T3BMZ7-F1
#
_entry.id   AF-A0A1T3BMZ7-F1
#
_cell.length_a   1.000
_cell.length_b   1.000
_cell.length_c   1.000
_cell.angle_alpha   90.00
_cell.angle_beta   90.00
_cell.angle_gamma   90.00
#
_symmetry.space_group_name_H-M   'P 1'
#
loop_
_entity.id
_entity.type
_entity.pdbx_description
1 polymer ?
#
loop_
_entity_poly.entity_id
_entity_poly.type
_entity_poly.pdbx_seq_one_letter_code
_entity_poly.pdbx_strand_id
1 'polypeptide(L)'
;MTTRKLSYKQVYALEHLPEDITLLQNEIRNLEKELSDPALYNCDQVRFEYLSAALEEKKNLCTQKEEEWLDLELLREAIEKDNCLS
;
A
#
# COMPACT_ATOMS: atom_id res chain seq x y z
N MET A 1 -16.57 -13.51 -29.05
CA MET A 1 -16.35 -13.50 -27.58
C MET A 1 -15.41 -12.34 -27.29
N THR A 2 -15.77 -11.45 -26.37
CA THR A 2 -14.99 -10.24 -26.05
C THR A 2 -13.74 -10.64 -25.27
N THR A 3 -12.57 -10.41 -25.86
CA THR A 3 -11.26 -10.55 -25.21
C THR A 3 -11.22 -9.66 -23.97
N ARG A 4 -11.25 -10.27 -22.78
CA ARG A 4 -10.97 -9.55 -21.53
C ARG A 4 -9.46 -9.32 -21.46
N LYS A 5 -9.06 -8.07 -21.32
CA LYS A 5 -7.68 -7.63 -21.12
C LYS A 5 -7.67 -6.67 -19.93
N LEU A 6 -6.59 -6.72 -19.14
CA LEU A 6 -6.36 -5.69 -18.13
C LEU A 6 -6.24 -4.32 -18.80
N SER A 7 -6.77 -3.30 -18.13
CA SER A 7 -6.59 -1.91 -18.56
C SER A 7 -5.14 -1.48 -18.31
N TYR A 8 -4.64 -0.53 -19.10
CA TYR A 8 -3.31 0.06 -18.91
C TYR A 8 -3.10 0.56 -17.47
N LYS A 9 -4.15 1.13 -16.85
CA LYS A 9 -4.12 1.56 -15.46
C LYS A 9 -3.87 0.42 -14.46
N GLN A 10 -4.42 -0.76 -14.72
CA GLN A 10 -4.29 -1.93 -13.85
C GLN A 10 -2.90 -2.57 -13.97
N VAL A 11 -2.37 -2.65 -15.19
CA VAL A 11 -0.99 -3.11 -15.44
C VAL A 11 0.01 -2.17 -14.77
N TYR A 12 -0.15 -0.86 -14.97
CA TYR A 12 0.66 0.16 -14.31
C TYR A 12 0.60 0.03 -12.78
N ALA A 13 -0.61 -0.15 -12.22
CA ALA A 13 -0.77 -0.34 -10.78
C ALA A 13 -0.04 -1.62 -10.30
N LEU A 14 -0.14 -2.74 -11.00
CA LEU A 14 0.58 -3.98 -10.63
C LEU A 14 2.11 -3.81 -10.57
N GLU A 15 2.67 -3.00 -11.47
CA GLU A 15 4.12 -2.73 -11.53
C GLU A 15 4.57 -1.73 -10.46
N HIS A 16 3.77 -0.69 -10.18
CA HIS A 16 4.16 0.41 -9.28
C HIS A 16 3.68 0.26 -7.83
N LEU A 17 2.56 -0.42 -7.58
CA LEU A 17 2.06 -0.69 -6.22
C LEU A 17 3.12 -1.31 -5.29
N PRO A 18 3.91 -2.32 -5.69
CA PRO A 18 4.94 -2.87 -4.79
C PRO A 18 6.04 -1.86 -4.43
N GLU A 19 6.39 -0.95 -5.34
CA GLU A 19 7.31 0.15 -5.04
C GLU A 19 6.68 1.14 -4.05
N ASP A 20 5.43 1.54 -4.27
CA ASP A 20 4.68 2.43 -3.39
C ASP A 20 4.49 1.83 -1.98
N ILE A 21 4.16 0.53 -1.89
CA ILE A 21 4.07 -0.21 -0.63
C ILE A 21 5.40 -0.20 0.10
N THR A 22 6.51 -0.44 -0.60
CA THR A 22 7.85 -0.42 0.00
C THR A 22 8.21 0.97 0.54
N LEU A 23 7.86 2.04 -0.19
CA LEU A 23 8.02 3.42 0.26
C LEU A 23 7.18 3.70 1.51
N LEU A 24 5.90 3.31 1.52
CA LEU A 24 5.01 3.46 2.67
C LEU A 24 5.53 2.71 3.89
N GLN A 25 6.01 1.48 3.74
CA GLN A 25 6.62 0.70 4.82
C GLN A 25 7.86 1.40 5.41
N ASN A 26 8.67 2.02 4.56
CA ASN A 26 9.83 2.79 5.03
C ASN A 26 9.41 4.08 5.76
N GLU A 27 8.40 4.79 5.27
CA GLU A 27 7.81 5.96 5.95
C GLU A 27 7.24 5.57 7.33
N ILE A 28 6.47 4.49 7.40
CA ILE A 28 5.93 3.92 8.64
C ILE A 28 7.06 3.68 9.64
N ARG A 29 8.15 3.02 9.19
CA ARG A 29 9.29 2.71 10.06
C ARG A 29 10.00 3.96 10.57
N ASN A 30 10.08 5.01 9.75
CA ASN A 30 10.63 6.30 10.16
C ASN A 30 9.74 6.98 11.20
N LEU A 31 8.42 7.00 10.98
CA LEU A 31 7.44 7.53 11.93
C LEU A 31 7.48 6.77 13.25
N GLU A 32 7.54 5.44 13.24
CA GLU A 32 7.69 4.63 14.46
C GLU A 32 8.98 4.95 15.21
N LYS A 33 10.07 5.20 14.49
CA LYS A 33 11.34 5.58 15.10
C LYS A 33 11.28 6.96 15.74
N GLU A 34 10.62 7.92 15.10
CA GLU A 34 10.38 9.25 15.68
C GLU A 34 9.45 9.18 16.91
N LEU A 35 8.39 8.37 16.85
CA LEU A 35 7.47 8.14 17.97
C LEU A 35 8.10 7.39 19.14
N SER A 36 9.10 6.55 18.87
CA SER A 36 9.86 5.84 19.90
C SER A 36 10.84 6.76 20.65
N ASP A 37 10.98 8.02 20.27
CA ASP A 37 11.83 8.99 20.97
C ASP A 37 11.16 9.45 22.29
N PRO A 38 11.74 9.15 23.46
CA PRO A 38 11.15 9.47 24.76
C PRO A 38 11.19 10.98 25.08
N ALA A 39 12.00 11.79 24.39
CA ALA A 39 11.99 13.24 24.55
C ALA A 39 10.80 13.87 23.84
N LEU A 40 10.32 13.25 22.75
CA LEU A 40 9.13 13.69 22.02
C LEU A 40 7.87 13.69 22.90
N TYR A 41 7.68 12.63 23.70
CA TYR A 41 6.54 12.54 24.62
C TYR A 41 6.57 13.59 25.73
N ASN A 42 7.78 13.98 26.19
CA ASN A 42 7.93 14.93 27.28
C ASN A 42 7.86 16.41 26.83
N CYS A 43 8.23 16.71 25.59
CA CYS A 43 8.24 18.09 25.08
C CYS A 43 7.02 18.44 24.22
N ASP A 44 6.50 17.51 23.41
CA ASP A 44 5.52 17.84 22.37
C ASP A 44 4.45 16.75 22.19
N GLN A 45 3.50 16.69 23.13
CA GLN A 45 2.35 15.78 23.07
C GLN A 45 1.55 15.92 21.77
N VAL A 46 1.32 17.16 21.30
CA VAL A 46 0.57 17.42 20.06
C VAL A 46 1.27 16.81 18.85
N ARG A 47 2.60 16.88 18.81
CA ARG A 47 3.39 16.28 17.73
C ARG A 47 3.34 14.75 17.80
N PHE A 48 3.38 14.18 19.01
CA PHE A 48 3.22 12.74 19.19
C PHE A 48 1.86 12.23 18.71
N GLU A 49 0.77 12.93 19.06
CA GLU A 49 -0.59 12.58 18.58
C GLU A 49 -0.69 12.68 17.06
N TYR A 50 -0.14 13.75 16.47
CA TYR A 50 -0.11 13.92 15.01
C TYR A 50 0.67 12.80 14.31
N LEU A 51 1.87 12.48 14.80
CA LEU A 51 2.70 11.42 14.23
C LEU A 51 2.04 10.05 14.41
N SER A 52 1.36 9.81 15.53
CA SER A 52 0.64 8.56 15.79
C SER A 52 -0.54 8.39 14.83
N ALA A 53 -1.31 9.45 14.60
CA ALA A 53 -2.40 9.45 13.62
C ALA A 53 -1.87 9.24 12.20
N ALA A 54 -0.79 9.94 11.82
CA ALA A 54 -0.14 9.77 10.52
C ALA A 54 0.40 8.35 10.33
N LEU A 55 0.98 7.74 11.38
CA LEU A 55 1.44 6.36 11.36
C LEU A 55 0.30 5.39 11.08
N GLU A 56 -0.83 5.54 11.77
CA GLU A 56 -1.99 4.69 11.58
C GLU A 56 -2.60 4.84 10.18
N GLU A 57 -2.69 6.08 9.68
CA GLU A 57 -3.15 6.34 8.31
C GLU A 57 -2.24 5.68 7.27
N LYS A 58 -0.92 5.79 7.44
CA LYS A 58 0.06 5.17 6.53
C LYS A 58 0.02 3.65 6.58
N LYS A 59 -0.16 3.06 7.77
CA LYS A 59 -0.36 1.62 7.93
C LYS A 59 -1.62 1.14 7.21
N ASN A 60 -2.74 1.84 7.39
CA ASN A 60 -3.99 1.51 6.70
C ASN A 60 -3.86 1.66 5.18
N LEU A 61 -3.14 2.67 4.71
CA LEU A 61 -2.89 2.87 3.28
C LEU A 61 -2.00 1.76 2.72
N CYS A 62 -0.96 1.34 3.45
CA CYS A 62 -0.10 0.21 3.08
C CYS A 62 -0.94 -1.06 2.88
N THR A 63 -1.76 -1.41 3.87
CA THR A 63 -2.65 -2.58 3.78
C THR A 63 -3.61 -2.48 2.60
N GLN A 64 -4.25 -1.33 2.39
CA GLN A 64 -5.15 -1.13 1.25
C GLN A 64 -4.43 -1.31 -0.10
N LYS A 65 -3.18 -0.85 -0.20
CA LYS A 65 -2.36 -1.00 -1.40
C LYS A 65 -1.94 -2.45 -1.63
N GLU A 66 -1.62 -3.17 -0.57
CA GLU A 66 -1.35 -4.61 -0.60
C GLU A 66 -2.59 -5.40 -1.04
N GLU A 67 -3.77 -5.08 -0.50
CA GLU A 67 -5.04 -5.69 -0.91
C GLU A 67 -5.39 -5.37 -2.37
N GLU A 68 -5.24 -4.11 -2.79
CA GLU A 68 -5.44 -3.67 -4.19
C GLU A 68 -4.50 -4.43 -5.14
N TRP A 69 -3.24 -4.63 -4.76
CA TRP A 69 -2.28 -5.39 -5.55
C TRP A 69 -2.68 -6.87 -5.69
N LEU A 70 -3.06 -7.51 -4.59
CA LEU A 70 -3.52 -8.90 -4.59
C LEU A 70 -4.80 -9.10 -5.43
N ASP A 71 -5.76 -8.17 -5.34
CA ASP A 71 -7.01 -8.24 -6.11
C ASP A 71 -6.73 -8.08 -7.61
N LEU A 72 -5.82 -7.17 -7.98
CA LEU A 72 -5.38 -6.99 -9.36
C LEU A 72 -4.62 -8.21 -9.89
N GLU A 73 -3.79 -8.86 -9.07
CA GLU A 73 -3.07 -10.07 -9.47
C GLU A 73 -4.02 -11.25 -9.67
N LEU A 74 -5.04 -11.37 -8.81
CA LEU A 74 -6.09 -12.38 -8.94
C LEU A 74 -6.96 -12.13 -10.18
N LEU A 75 -7.29 -10.87 -10.47
CA LEU A 75 -7.97 -10.48 -11.70
C LEU A 75 -7.12 -10.81 -12.94
N ARG A 76 -5.81 -10.52 -12.89
CA ARG A 76 -4.87 -10.87 -13.96
C ARG A 76 -4.88 -12.38 -14.21
N GLU A 77 -4.74 -13.18 -13.15
CA GLU A 77 -4.73 -14.63 -13.25
C GLU A 77 -6.06 -15.16 -13.82
N ALA A 78 -7.19 -14.61 -13.37
CA ALA A 78 -8.52 -15.00 -13.87
C ALA A 78 -8.67 -14.71 -15.37
N ILE A 79 -8.20 -13.55 -15.84
CA ILE A 79 -8.21 -13.17 -17.26
C ILE A 79 -7.27 -14.07 -18.08
N GLU A 80 -6.09 -14.38 -17.55
CA GLU A 80 -5.11 -15.26 -18.20
C GLU A 80 -5.67 -16.70 -18.33
N LYS A 81 -6.33 -17.21 -17.27
CA LYS A 81 -7.04 -18.51 -17.28
C LYS A 81 -8.21 -18.53 -18.28
N ASP A 82 -9.03 -17.49 -18.31
CA ASP A 82 -10.17 -17.35 -19.25
C ASP A 82 -9.68 -17.39 -20.72
N ASN A 83 -8.59 -16.68 -21.01
CA ASN A 83 -7.99 -16.67 -22.36
C ASN A 83 -7.32 -18.00 -22.75
N CYS A 84 -6.94 -18.86 -21.79
CA CYS A 84 -6.36 -20.19 -22.07
C CYS A 84 -7.43 -21.28 -22.31
N LEU A 85 -8.65 -21.05 -21.81
CA LEU A 85 -9.77 -21.99 -21.94
C LEU A 85 -10.65 -21.74 -23.18
N SER A 86 -10.36 -20.70 -23.96
CA SER A 86 -11.04 -20.36 -25.22
C SER A 86 -10.18 -20.68 -26.45
#